data_AF-A0A498HAZ9-F1
#
_entry.id   AF-A0A498HAZ9-F1
#
_cell.length_a   1.000
_cell.length_b   1.000
_cell.length_c   1.000
_cell.angle_alpha   90.00
_cell.angle_beta   90.00
_cell.angle_gamma   90.00
#
_symmetry.space_group_name_H-M   'P 1'
#
loop_
_entity.id
_entity.type
_entity.pdbx_description
1 polymer ?
#
loop_
_entity_poly.entity_id
_entity_poly.type
_entity_poly.pdbx_seq_one_letter_code
_entity_poly.pdbx_strand_id
1 'polypeptide(L)'
;MEVLERGQQLEAEGKSIIHLEIGEPDFSTAPHICEAAHMPSMPAIPTYTHSQGIPELREVITDDYNTRFNLDPSGSYHFWYKPCPYVEFHGAC
;
A
#
# COMPACT_ATOMS: atom_id res chain seq x y z
N MET A 1 5.92 -23.88 -3.36
CA MET A 1 4.87 -23.03 -3.96
C MET A 1 4.36 -23.83 -5.17
N GLU A 2 3.74 -24.98 -4.90
CA GLU A 2 3.74 -26.13 -5.83
C GLU A 2 2.92 -25.88 -7.12
N VAL A 3 1.77 -25.22 -7.00
CA VAL A 3 0.89 -24.93 -8.14
C VAL A 3 1.55 -23.95 -9.12
N LEU A 4 2.24 -22.94 -8.59
CA LEU A 4 2.93 -21.89 -9.36
C LEU A 4 4.15 -22.46 -10.09
N GLU A 5 4.94 -23.28 -9.40
CA GLU A 5 6.08 -24.02 -9.96
C GLU A 5 5.63 -24.97 -11.08
N ARG A 6 4.51 -25.68 -10.88
CA ARG A 6 3.96 -26.58 -11.90
C ARG A 6 3.39 -25.84 -13.12
N GLY A 7 2.76 -24.68 -12.90
CA GLY A 7 2.31 -23.79 -13.97
C GLY A 7 3.48 -23.39 -14.88
N GLN A 8 4.55 -22.85 -14.29
CA GLN A 8 5.75 -22.44 -15.02
C GLN A 8 6.40 -23.59 -15.79
N GLN A 9 6.42 -24.81 -15.23
CA GLN A 9 6.95 -25.98 -15.92
C GLN A 9 6.11 -26.34 -17.16
N LEU A 10 4.79 -26.27 -17.06
CA LEU A 10 3.89 -26.56 -18.18
C LEU A 10 3.98 -25.48 -19.27
N GLU A 11 4.18 -24.21 -18.90
CA GLU A 11 4.46 -23.13 -19.85
C GLU A 11 5.78 -23.35 -20.59
N ALA A 12 6.83 -23.79 -19.90
CA ALA A 12 8.12 -24.14 -20.51
C ALA A 12 8.01 -25.34 -21.49
N GLU A 13 7.05 -26.23 -21.27
CA GLU A 13 6.67 -27.31 -22.19
C GLU A 13 5.80 -26.83 -23.37
N GLY A 14 5.50 -25.53 -23.47
CA GLY A 14 4.73 -24.91 -24.55
C GLY A 14 3.21 -24.96 -24.37
N LYS A 15 2.72 -25.26 -23.16
CA LYS A 15 1.28 -25.28 -22.86
C LYS A 15 0.81 -23.88 -22.42
N SER A 16 -0.37 -23.48 -22.87
CA SER A 16 -1.02 -22.25 -22.40
C SER A 16 -1.62 -22.49 -21.02
N ILE A 17 -1.18 -21.71 -20.02
CA ILE A 17 -1.66 -21.74 -18.64
C ILE A 17 -2.35 -20.41 -18.34
N ILE A 18 -3.44 -20.47 -17.56
CA ILE A 18 -4.14 -19.29 -17.07
C ILE A 18 -3.89 -19.23 -15.56
N HIS A 19 -3.26 -18.15 -15.12
CA HIS A 19 -2.96 -17.92 -13.71
C HIS A 19 -4.17 -17.29 -13.00
N LEU A 20 -4.73 -18.00 -12.03
CA LEU A 20 -5.85 -17.55 -11.19
C LEU A 20 -5.46 -17.45 -9.70
N GLU A 21 -4.17 -17.65 -9.42
CA GLU A 21 -3.57 -17.65 -8.08
C GLU A 21 -2.86 -16.34 -7.72
N ILE A 22 -2.76 -15.40 -8.67
CA ILE A 22 -2.07 -14.13 -8.48
C ILE A 22 -2.96 -13.22 -7.63
N GLY A 23 -2.47 -12.86 -6.43
CA GLY A 23 -3.18 -12.01 -5.47
C GLY A 23 -2.88 -10.50 -5.61
N GLU A 24 -2.02 -10.12 -6.54
CA GLU A 24 -1.72 -8.72 -6.85
C GLU A 24 -2.47 -8.25 -8.10
N PRO A 25 -2.82 -6.96 -8.19
CA PRO A 25 -3.45 -6.41 -9.37
C PRO A 25 -2.52 -6.47 -10.61
N ASP A 26 -3.12 -6.62 -11.79
CA ASP A 26 -2.44 -6.69 -13.09
C ASP A 26 -2.13 -5.31 -13.72
N PHE A 27 -2.50 -4.22 -13.04
CA PHE A 27 -2.26 -2.86 -13.49
C PHE A 27 -0.99 -2.25 -12.86
N SER A 28 -0.32 -1.39 -13.63
CA SER A 28 0.83 -0.63 -13.13
C SER A 28 0.41 0.49 -12.18
N THR A 29 1.31 0.89 -11.28
CA THR A 29 1.16 2.06 -10.42
C THR A 29 0.86 3.31 -11.25
N ALA A 30 -0.09 4.14 -10.79
CA ALA A 30 -0.54 5.32 -11.53
C ALA A 30 0.62 6.32 -11.79
N PRO A 31 0.71 6.94 -12.97
CA PRO A 31 1.86 7.78 -13.36
C PRO A 31 2.19 8.90 -12.37
N HIS A 32 1.18 9.59 -11.85
CA HIS A 32 1.35 10.70 -10.90
C HIS A 32 2.02 10.26 -9.58
N ILE A 33 1.84 9.00 -9.16
CA ILE A 33 2.50 8.43 -7.98
C ILE A 33 3.98 8.18 -8.29
N CYS A 34 4.27 7.60 -9.45
CA CYS A 34 5.65 7.39 -9.91
C CYS A 34 6.39 8.72 -10.07
N GLU A 35 5.75 9.74 -10.64
CA GLU A 35 6.29 11.09 -10.78
C GLU A 35 6.59 11.71 -9.42
N ALA A 36 5.65 11.66 -8.47
CA ALA A 36 5.86 12.18 -7.11
C ALA A 36 7.01 11.47 -6.37
N ALA A 37 7.19 10.16 -6.61
CA ALA A 37 8.30 9.40 -6.05
C ALA A 37 9.66 9.75 -6.69
N HIS A 38 9.67 10.13 -7.97
CA HIS A 38 10.88 10.53 -8.70
C HIS A 38 11.22 12.01 -8.56
N MET A 39 10.29 12.84 -8.06
CA MET A 39 10.57 14.23 -7.78
C MET A 39 11.75 14.32 -6.81
N PRO A 40 12.82 15.07 -7.16
CA PRO A 40 13.94 15.29 -6.26
C PRO A 40 13.40 16.08 -5.07
N SER A 41 13.08 15.37 -3.99
CA SER A 41 12.58 15.96 -2.77
C SER A 41 13.55 17.04 -2.30
N MET A 42 12.99 18.14 -1.79
CA MET A 42 13.67 19.15 -0.97
C MET A 42 14.63 18.51 0.07
N PRO A 43 15.59 19.28 0.63
CA PRO A 43 16.91 18.79 1.04
C PRO A 43 16.81 17.49 1.85
N ALA A 44 17.43 16.42 1.31
CA ALA A 44 17.60 15.10 1.88
C ALA A 44 16.66 14.80 3.07
N ILE A 45 15.48 14.22 2.77
CA ILE A 45 14.66 13.60 3.82
C ILE A 45 15.61 12.69 4.63
N PRO A 46 15.80 12.94 5.94
CA PRO A 46 16.72 12.16 6.74
C PRO A 46 16.33 10.68 6.65
N THR A 47 17.32 9.81 6.68
CA THR A 47 17.26 8.37 6.40
C THR A 47 16.32 7.57 7.34
N TYR A 48 15.56 8.24 8.19
CA TYR A 48 14.50 7.70 9.04
C TYR A 48 13.34 8.69 9.12
N THR A 49 12.13 8.22 8.84
CA THR A 49 10.90 8.93 9.18
C THR A 49 10.49 8.61 10.62
N HIS A 50 9.57 9.40 11.19
CA HIS A 50 8.97 9.05 12.47
C HIS A 50 8.39 7.62 12.43
N SER A 51 8.43 6.89 13.56
CA SER A 51 8.00 5.48 13.64
C SER A 51 6.51 5.27 13.29
N GLN A 52 5.74 6.36 13.31
CA GLN A 52 4.31 6.39 12.97
C GLN A 52 4.04 6.70 11.50
N GLY A 53 5.09 6.99 10.73
CA GLY A 53 4.99 7.55 9.38
C GLY A 53 5.11 9.08 9.36
N ILE A 54 5.06 9.63 8.15
CA ILE A 54 5.12 11.05 7.85
C ILE A 54 3.80 11.72 8.29
N PRO A 55 3.80 12.84 9.04
CA PRO A 55 2.58 13.49 9.52
C PRO A 55 1.57 13.80 8.41
N GLU A 56 2.04 14.34 7.29
CA GLU A 56 1.25 14.72 6.12
C GLU A 56 0.52 13.51 5.52
N LEU A 57 1.17 12.34 5.51
CA LEU A 57 0.54 11.10 5.04
C LEU A 57 -0.59 10.64 5.98
N ARG A 58 -0.40 10.78 7.30
CA ARG A 58 -1.41 10.37 8.29
C ARG A 58 -2.67 11.22 8.24
N GLU A 59 -2.51 12.53 8.05
CA GLU A 59 -3.63 13.47 7.91
C GLU A 59 -4.49 13.10 6.69
N VAL A 60 -3.87 12.92 5.53
CA VAL A 60 -4.58 12.55 4.29
C VAL A 60 -5.28 11.19 4.41
N ILE A 61 -4.66 10.20 5.05
CA ILE A 61 -5.30 8.89 5.30
C ILE A 61 -6.52 9.05 6.21
N THR A 62 -6.41 9.86 7.27
CA THR A 62 -7.50 10.10 8.21
C THR A 62 -8.70 10.72 7.49
N ASP A 63 -8.45 11.73 6.67
CA ASP A 63 -9.49 12.43 5.91
C ASP A 63 -10.14 11.53 4.84
N ASP A 64 -9.36 10.68 4.15
CA ASP A 64 -9.88 9.70 3.19
C ASP A 64 -10.83 8.71 3.87
N TYR A 65 -10.43 8.16 5.02
CA TYR A 65 -11.26 7.22 5.78
C TYR A 65 -12.52 7.87 6.34
N ASN A 66 -12.41 9.07 6.90
CA ASN A 66 -13.56 9.84 7.39
C ASN A 66 -14.57 10.10 6.27
N THR A 67 -14.09 10.46 5.08
CA THR A 67 -14.94 10.73 3.91
C THR A 67 -15.57 9.46 3.36
N ARG A 68 -14.79 8.39 3.17
CA ARG A 68 -15.27 7.14 2.55
C ARG A 68 -16.22 6.34 3.42
N PHE A 69 -16.01 6.36 4.73
CA PHE A 69 -16.78 5.58 5.69
C PHE A 69 -17.71 6.44 6.57
N ASN A 70 -17.78 7.75 6.33
CA ASN A 70 -18.59 8.71 7.07
C ASN A 70 -18.38 8.59 8.60
N LEU A 71 -17.11 8.55 9.00
CA LEU A 71 -16.69 8.48 10.41
C LEU A 71 -16.70 9.89 11.02
N ASP A 72 -16.93 9.96 12.32
CA ASP A 72 -16.88 11.22 13.07
C ASP A 72 -15.41 11.67 13.24
N PRO A 73 -15.00 12.81 12.67
CA PRO A 73 -13.64 13.33 12.81
C PRO A 73 -13.29 13.73 14.25
N SER A 74 -14.26 13.80 15.17
CA SER A 74 -14.04 14.04 16.60
C SER A 74 -13.64 12.78 17.38
N GLY A 75 -13.77 11.59 16.77
CA GLY A 75 -13.24 10.35 17.34
C GLY A 75 -11.71 10.35 17.30
N SER A 76 -11.06 10.06 18.43
CA SER A 76 -9.60 10.01 18.57
C SER A 76 -8.96 8.83 17.82
N TYR A 77 -9.15 8.73 16.51
CA TYR A 77 -8.55 7.70 15.67
C TYR A 77 -7.10 8.05 15.38
N HIS A 78 -6.18 7.24 15.89
CA HIS A 78 -4.76 7.39 15.62
C HIS A 78 -4.36 6.45 14.49
N PHE A 79 -3.99 7.01 13.33
CA PHE A 79 -3.48 6.25 12.20
C PHE A 79 -1.96 6.11 12.27
N TRP A 80 -1.47 4.89 12.06
CA TRP A 80 -0.06 4.54 12.09
C TRP A 80 0.31 3.90 10.77
N TYR A 81 1.30 4.46 10.08
CA TYR A 81 1.86 3.82 8.89
C TYR A 81 2.71 2.62 9.30
N LYS A 82 2.45 1.47 8.69
CA LYS A 82 3.25 0.25 8.79
C LYS A 82 3.70 -0.16 7.40
N PRO A 83 4.90 -0.74 7.22
CA PRO A 83 5.36 -1.29 5.94
C PRO A 83 4.62 -2.57 5.50
N CYS A 84 3.42 -2.81 6.06
CA CYS A 84 2.58 -3.98 5.85
C CYS A 84 1.15 -3.48 5.58
N PRO A 85 0.38 -4.03 4.64
CA PRO A 85 -0.92 -3.47 4.17
C PRO A 85 -2.03 -3.43 5.23
N TYR A 86 -1.78 -3.93 6.44
CA TYR A 86 -2.74 -3.87 7.54
C TYR A 86 -2.68 -2.51 8.24
N VAL A 87 -3.69 -1.69 8.00
CA VAL A 87 -3.97 -0.51 8.81
C VAL A 87 -4.59 -0.99 10.13
N GLU A 88 -3.86 -0.86 11.22
CA GLU A 88 -4.37 -1.17 12.55
C GLU A 88 -5.08 0.05 13.15
N PHE A 89 -6.34 -0.14 13.53
CA PHE A 89 -7.10 0.84 14.31
C PHE A 89 -6.88 0.56 15.79
N HIS A 90 -6.13 1.42 16.47
CA HIS A 90 -6.05 1.39 17.93
C HIS A 90 -6.96 2.49 18.47
N GLY A 91 -8.08 2.09 19.09
CA GLY A 91 -8.95 3.01 19.81
C GLY A 91 -8.24 3.54 21.05
N ALA A 92 -8.17 4.86 21.18
CA ALA A 92 -7.82 5.46 22.46
C ALA A 92 -8.98 5.20 23.45
N CYS A 93 -8.70 4.43 24.50
CA CYS A 93 -9.53 4.41 25.70
C CYS A 93 -9.34 5.74 26.45
#